data_AF-A0A5C6UIE5-F1
#
_entry.id   AF-A0A5C6UIE5-F1
#
_cell.length_a   1.000
_cell.length_b   1.000
_cell.length_c   1.000
_cell.angle_alpha   90.00
_cell.angle_beta   90.00
_cell.angle_gamma   90.00
#
_symmetry.space_group_name_H-M   'P 1'
#
loop_
_entity.id
_entity.type
_entity.pdbx_description
1 polymer ?
#
loop_
_entity_poly.entity_id
_entity_poly.type
_entity_poly.pdbx_seq_one_letter_code
_entity_poly.pdbx_strand_id
1 'polypeptide(L)'
;MPELSIAERLKSIGLVHDGNLEDLNVEAGTTIDLDPRNDRFKSYLDRMTLDSIRRVKQVMGIPDDAVEETDPQARPQTPIRPTLGDRVPLSQRIPPLVLAGAAAQDVATTKRLYDISAEYVFGDSKRIDRRQIEAVDKWIKTAGIKIQIFLFKNIHVGKGATLNVQSAALFAHHITVEKTGRIKFKSGTHSTVHAASFKGL
;
A
#
# COMPACT_ATOMS: atom_id res chain seq x y z
N MET A 1 -25.76 3.10 -9.75
CA MET A 1 -25.43 1.93 -8.90
C MET A 1 -25.62 2.38 -7.45
N PRO A 2 -26.20 1.57 -6.55
CA PRO A 2 -26.30 1.94 -5.15
C PRO A 2 -24.89 2.09 -4.57
N GLU A 3 -24.64 3.20 -3.87
CA GLU A 3 -23.35 3.41 -3.19
C GLU A 3 -23.26 2.42 -2.03
N LEU A 4 -22.18 1.64 -2.00
CA LEU A 4 -21.88 0.76 -0.88
C LEU A 4 -21.75 1.59 0.40
N SER A 5 -22.35 1.10 1.48
CA SER A 5 -22.22 1.73 2.79
C SER A 5 -20.75 1.79 3.23
N ILE A 6 -20.44 2.72 4.14
CA ILE A 6 -19.08 2.86 4.71
C ILE A 6 -18.60 1.52 5.31
N ALA A 7 -19.48 0.82 6.03
CA ALA A 7 -19.17 -0.48 6.64
C ALA A 7 -18.84 -1.55 5.58
N GLU A 8 -19.61 -1.63 4.50
CA GLU A 8 -19.33 -2.57 3.40
C GLU A 8 -18.01 -2.24 2.69
N ARG A 9 -17.69 -0.95 2.53
CA ARG A 9 -16.42 -0.52 1.93
C ARG A 9 -15.23 -0.86 2.83
N LEU A 10 -15.31 -0.57 4.12
CA LEU A 10 -14.28 -0.98 5.08
C LEU A 10 -14.10 -2.50 5.07
N LYS A 11 -15.21 -3.26 5.05
CA LYS A 11 -15.17 -4.72 4.96
C LYS A 11 -14.52 -5.23 3.66
N SER A 12 -14.75 -4.55 2.52
CA SER A 12 -14.12 -4.92 1.25
C SER A 12 -12.59 -4.83 1.30
N ILE A 13 -12.08 -3.82 2.02
CA ILE A 13 -10.65 -3.64 2.29
C ILE A 13 -10.17 -4.37 3.56
N GLY A 14 -11.06 -5.10 4.24
CA GLY A 14 -10.72 -6.03 5.33
C GLY A 14 -10.53 -5.36 6.67
N LEU A 15 -11.14 -4.19 6.84
CA LEU A 15 -11.24 -3.50 8.10
C LEU A 15 -12.63 -3.69 8.66
N VAL A 16 -12.68 -3.92 9.96
CA VAL A 16 -13.89 -3.81 10.76
C VAL A 16 -13.61 -2.68 11.73
N HIS A 17 -14.39 -1.61 11.62
CA HIS A 17 -14.25 -0.46 12.49
C HIS A 17 -15.58 -0.27 13.22
N ASP A 18 -15.53 -0.43 14.55
CA ASP A 18 -16.71 -0.34 15.41
C ASP A 18 -16.98 1.11 15.89
N GLY A 19 -16.08 2.04 15.57
CA GLY A 19 -16.19 3.46 15.91
C GLY A 19 -17.00 4.27 14.90
N ASN A 20 -17.52 5.41 15.35
CA ASN A 20 -18.08 6.40 14.47
C ASN A 20 -16.93 7.15 13.77
N LEU A 21 -16.93 7.13 12.44
CA LEU A 21 -15.98 7.94 11.66
C LEU A 21 -16.41 9.41 11.69
N GLU A 22 -15.44 10.29 11.88
CA GLU A 22 -15.65 11.74 11.88
C GLU A 22 -15.26 12.37 10.54
N ASP A 23 -15.84 13.54 10.26
CA ASP A 23 -15.46 14.35 9.11
C ASP A 23 -14.17 15.13 9.41
N LEU A 24 -13.24 15.17 8.46
CA LEU A 24 -12.03 15.97 8.52
C LEU A 24 -12.16 17.20 7.64
N ASN A 25 -12.17 18.38 8.26
CA ASN A 25 -12.16 19.65 7.54
C ASN A 25 -10.78 20.31 7.70
N VAL A 26 -10.12 20.55 6.56
CA VAL A 26 -8.85 21.28 6.49
C VAL A 26 -9.17 22.68 6.00
N GLU A 27 -9.13 23.65 6.90
CA GLU A 27 -9.50 25.03 6.62
C GLU A 27 -8.59 25.67 5.55
N ALA A 28 -9.11 26.65 4.82
CA ALA A 28 -8.40 27.32 3.74
C ALA A 28 -7.06 27.91 4.21
N GLY A 29 -5.99 27.67 3.43
CA GLY A 29 -4.63 28.13 3.73
C GLY A 29 -3.93 27.42 4.88
N THR A 30 -4.58 26.47 5.56
CA THR A 30 -3.98 25.73 6.69
C THR A 30 -3.26 24.47 6.21
N THR A 31 -2.34 23.97 7.04
CA THR A 31 -1.69 22.68 6.83
C THR A 31 -1.98 21.78 8.01
N ILE A 32 -2.47 20.56 7.74
CA ILE A 32 -2.68 19.51 8.73
C ILE A 32 -1.77 18.33 8.40
N ASP A 33 -0.99 17.89 9.38
CA ASP A 33 -0.19 16.67 9.29
C ASP A 33 -0.89 15.53 10.04
N LEU A 34 -1.35 14.53 9.27
CA LEU A 34 -1.81 13.25 9.79
C LEU A 34 -0.59 12.36 10.02
N ASP A 35 -0.07 12.41 11.23
CA ASP A 35 1.07 11.60 11.68
C ASP A 35 0.58 10.50 12.64
N PRO A 36 0.87 9.21 12.36
CA PRO A 36 0.57 8.09 13.26
C PRO A 36 1.15 8.23 14.68
N ARG A 37 2.17 9.07 14.85
CA ARG A 37 2.83 9.36 16.14
C ARG A 37 2.13 10.47 16.92
N ASN A 38 1.24 11.23 16.27
CA ASN A 38 0.50 12.31 16.91
C ASN A 38 -0.73 11.76 17.63
N ASP A 39 -0.78 11.95 18.95
CA ASP A 39 -1.90 11.46 19.76
C ASP A 39 -3.25 12.08 19.36
N ARG A 40 -3.26 13.27 18.73
CA ARG A 40 -4.48 13.92 18.22
C ARG A 40 -5.24 13.05 17.21
N PHE A 41 -4.52 12.30 16.37
CA PHE A 41 -5.13 11.55 15.27
C PHE A 41 -5.09 10.03 15.47
N LYS A 42 -4.61 9.59 16.62
CA LYS A 42 -4.40 8.17 16.93
C LYS A 42 -5.71 7.37 16.98
N SER A 43 -6.81 8.00 17.37
CA SER A 43 -8.15 7.38 17.36
C SER A 43 -8.68 7.11 15.95
N TYR A 44 -8.21 7.86 14.95
CA TYR A 44 -8.58 7.67 13.53
C TYR A 44 -7.62 6.73 12.81
N LEU A 45 -6.60 6.22 13.49
CA LEU A 45 -5.61 5.33 12.92
C LEU A 45 -5.99 3.88 13.21
N ASP A 46 -6.23 3.12 12.14
CA ASP A 46 -6.40 1.67 12.22
C ASP A 46 -5.17 0.95 11.65
N ARG A 47 -5.03 -0.32 12.01
CA ARG A 47 -3.92 -1.18 11.59
C ARG A 47 -4.47 -2.43 10.94
N MET A 48 -4.41 -2.45 9.61
CA MET A 48 -4.75 -3.63 8.83
C MET A 48 -3.60 -4.64 8.91
N THR A 49 -3.88 -5.85 9.38
CA THR A 49 -2.91 -6.94 9.33
C THR A 49 -3.02 -7.66 7.98
N LEU A 50 -1.89 -7.85 7.31
CA LEU A 50 -1.82 -8.55 6.04
C LEU A 50 -1.41 -10.00 6.25
N ASP A 51 -2.09 -10.91 5.56
CA ASP A 51 -1.88 -12.35 5.68
C ASP A 51 -1.36 -13.01 4.40
N SER A 52 -1.38 -12.28 3.28
CA SER A 52 -0.94 -12.77 1.97
C SER A 52 -0.57 -11.63 1.03
N ILE A 53 0.28 -11.90 0.06
CA ILE A 53 0.69 -10.94 -0.96
C ILE A 53 -0.46 -10.54 -1.88
N ARG A 54 -1.41 -11.46 -2.10
CA ARG A 54 -2.68 -11.17 -2.79
C ARG A 54 -3.48 -10.13 -2.02
N ARG A 55 -3.53 -10.25 -0.69
CA ARG A 55 -4.23 -9.28 0.14
C ARG A 55 -3.56 -7.91 0.09
N VAL A 56 -2.23 -7.86 0.10
CA VAL A 56 -1.48 -6.61 -0.09
C VAL A 56 -1.88 -5.95 -1.41
N LYS A 57 -1.86 -6.69 -2.51
CA LYS A 57 -2.19 -6.16 -3.84
C LYS A 57 -3.64 -5.65 -3.93
N GLN A 58 -4.59 -6.39 -3.36
CA GLN A 58 -6.00 -5.98 -3.26
C GLN A 58 -6.18 -4.67 -2.48
N VAL A 59 -5.51 -4.55 -1.33
CA VAL A 59 -5.60 -3.35 -0.48
C VAL A 59 -4.94 -2.15 -1.16
N MET A 60 -3.85 -2.37 -1.90
CA MET A 60 -3.26 -1.31 -2.71
C MET A 60 -4.12 -0.90 -3.91
N GLY A 61 -5.14 -1.69 -4.26
CA GLY A 61 -6.04 -1.41 -5.37
C GLY A 61 -5.40 -1.61 -6.75
N ILE A 62 -4.35 -2.44 -6.83
CA ILE A 62 -3.58 -2.64 -8.06
C ILE A 62 -4.09 -3.91 -8.77
N PRO A 63 -4.59 -3.82 -10.02
CA PRO A 63 -5.00 -4.98 -10.80
C PRO A 63 -3.86 -5.98 -11.04
N ASP A 64 -4.21 -7.26 -11.24
CA ASP A 64 -3.21 -8.32 -11.41
C ASP A 64 -2.31 -8.14 -12.64
N ASP A 65 -2.84 -7.51 -13.69
CA ASP A 65 -2.21 -7.19 -14.98
C ASP A 65 -1.59 -5.79 -15.03
N ALA A 66 -1.75 -4.98 -13.98
CA ALA A 66 -1.16 -3.65 -13.93
C ALA A 66 0.37 -3.76 -13.83
N VAL A 67 1.06 -3.03 -14.71
CA VAL A 67 2.52 -2.89 -14.69
C VAL A 67 2.83 -1.44 -14.41
N GLU A 68 3.37 -1.14 -13.24
CA GLU A 68 3.93 0.17 -12.96
C GLU A 68 5.22 0.33 -13.76
N GLU A 69 5.30 1.34 -14.64
CA GLU A 69 6.56 1.78 -15.24
C GLU A 69 7.44 2.32 -14.12
N THR A 70 8.20 1.43 -13.48
CA THR A 70 9.11 1.86 -12.43
C THR A 70 10.25 2.58 -13.10
N ASP A 71 10.39 3.90 -12.86
CA ASP A 71 11.53 4.67 -13.32
C ASP A 71 12.82 3.98 -12.79
N PRO A 72 13.65 3.38 -13.68
CA PRO A 72 14.82 2.63 -13.27
C PRO A 72 15.87 3.49 -12.57
N GLN A 73 15.74 4.84 -12.60
CA GLN A 73 16.64 5.75 -11.89
C GLN A 73 16.30 5.96 -10.41
N ALA A 74 15.08 5.64 -9.95
CA ALA A 74 14.70 5.75 -8.53
C ALA A 74 15.11 4.53 -7.69
N ARG A 75 15.52 3.43 -8.33
CA ARG A 75 16.04 2.23 -7.66
C ARG A 75 17.57 2.35 -7.50
N PRO A 76 18.16 2.09 -6.32
CA PRO A 76 19.60 1.92 -6.21
C PRO A 76 20.03 0.82 -7.18
N GLN A 77 20.76 1.21 -8.24
CA GLN A 77 21.29 0.29 -9.23
C GLN A 77 22.23 -0.68 -8.53
N THR A 78 21.71 -1.86 -8.21
CA THR A 78 22.58 -2.98 -7.84
C THR A 78 23.22 -3.42 -9.15
N PRO A 79 24.55 -3.56 -9.25
CA PRO A 79 25.18 -3.94 -10.51
C PRO A 79 24.70 -5.33 -10.90
N ILE A 80 23.76 -5.40 -11.83
CA ILE A 80 23.40 -6.62 -12.52
C ILE A 80 24.59 -6.92 -13.43
N ARG A 81 25.40 -7.92 -13.06
CA ARG A 81 26.41 -8.47 -13.98
C ARG A 81 25.69 -8.85 -15.29
N PRO A 82 26.09 -8.33 -16.45
CA PRO A 82 25.47 -8.72 -17.70
C PRO A 82 25.91 -10.15 -18.02
N THR A 83 24.96 -11.07 -18.10
CA THR A 83 25.15 -12.30 -18.85
C THR A 83 24.34 -12.15 -20.12
N LEU A 84 25.07 -11.90 -21.21
CA LEU A 84 24.58 -12.05 -22.57
C LEU A 84 23.95 -13.45 -22.72
N GLY A 85 22.83 -13.52 -23.43
CA GLY A 85 22.30 -14.76 -23.97
C GLY A 85 20.92 -15.13 -23.45
N ASP A 86 19.94 -14.79 -24.28
CA ASP A 86 18.63 -15.42 -24.42
C ASP A 86 17.57 -15.34 -23.32
N ARG A 87 16.37 -15.10 -23.84
CA ARG A 87 15.05 -15.08 -23.20
C ARG A 87 14.72 -16.42 -22.55
N VAL A 88 15.34 -16.72 -21.41
CA VAL A 88 14.95 -17.85 -20.57
C VAL A 88 13.92 -17.34 -19.55
N PRO A 89 12.70 -17.92 -19.49
CA PRO A 89 11.75 -17.60 -18.44
C PRO A 89 12.39 -17.88 -17.08
N LEU A 90 12.31 -16.91 -16.15
CA LEU A 90 12.90 -16.91 -14.80
C LEU A 90 12.60 -18.16 -13.95
N SER A 91 11.65 -19.00 -14.39
CA SER A 91 11.30 -20.33 -13.88
C SER A 91 12.47 -21.28 -13.58
N GLN A 92 13.65 -21.10 -14.19
CA GLN A 92 14.78 -22.04 -14.05
C GLN A 92 16.00 -21.52 -13.29
N ARG A 93 16.00 -20.26 -12.81
CA ARG A 93 17.16 -19.67 -12.09
C ARG A 93 17.00 -19.58 -10.58
N ILE A 94 15.92 -20.12 -10.02
CA ILE A 94 15.60 -19.98 -8.60
C ILE A 94 15.63 -21.36 -7.95
N PRO A 95 16.69 -21.70 -7.19
CA PRO A 95 16.67 -22.91 -6.37
C PRO A 95 15.44 -22.87 -5.46
N PRO A 96 14.77 -24.00 -5.25
CA PRO A 96 13.63 -24.07 -4.35
C PRO A 96 14.07 -23.59 -2.97
N LEU A 97 13.59 -22.42 -2.54
CA LEU A 97 13.79 -21.96 -1.17
C LEU A 97 12.91 -22.84 -0.28
N VAL A 98 13.44 -24.02 0.07
CA VAL A 98 12.98 -24.76 1.23
C VAL A 98 13.37 -23.90 2.42
N LEU A 99 12.42 -23.11 2.92
CA LEU A 99 12.55 -22.37 4.17
C LEU A 99 12.63 -23.39 5.33
N ALA A 100 13.79 -24.06 5.44
CA ALA A 100 14.22 -24.67 6.69
C ALA A 100 14.22 -23.55 7.74
N GLY A 101 13.66 -23.83 8.91
CA GLY A 101 13.19 -22.88 9.94
C GLY A 101 14.15 -21.82 10.49
N ALA A 102 15.29 -21.53 9.86
CA ALA A 102 16.28 -20.53 10.26
C ALA A 102 16.42 -19.33 9.30
N ALA A 103 15.62 -19.24 8.23
CA ALA A 103 15.75 -18.20 7.20
C ALA A 103 15.20 -16.80 7.57
N ALA A 104 14.76 -16.60 8.82
CA ALA A 104 14.27 -15.31 9.31
C ALA A 104 15.39 -14.30 9.65
N GLN A 105 16.68 -14.66 9.48
CA GLN A 105 17.83 -13.85 9.91
C GLN A 105 18.83 -13.50 8.79
N ASP A 106 18.62 -13.89 7.54
CA ASP A 106 19.50 -13.51 6.44
C ASP A 106 18.96 -12.27 5.70
N VAL A 107 19.75 -11.19 5.72
CA VAL A 107 19.44 -9.91 5.07
C VAL A 107 19.27 -10.10 3.56
N ALA A 108 20.05 -10.98 2.93
CA ALA A 108 19.95 -11.24 1.50
C ALA A 108 18.63 -11.94 1.13
N THR A 109 18.22 -12.92 1.94
CA THR A 109 16.93 -13.60 1.78
C THR A 109 15.74 -12.65 2.00
N THR A 110 15.82 -11.77 2.99
CA THR A 110 14.75 -10.79 3.27
C THR A 110 14.64 -9.76 2.15
N LYS A 111 15.76 -9.25 1.64
CA LYS A 111 15.78 -8.35 0.48
C LYS A 111 15.17 -9.01 -0.76
N ARG A 112 15.51 -10.28 -1.02
CA ARG A 112 14.95 -11.03 -2.14
C ARG A 112 13.44 -11.22 -2.03
N LEU A 113 12.94 -11.51 -0.83
CA LEU A 113 11.49 -11.63 -0.59
C LEU A 113 10.78 -10.28 -0.77
N TYR A 114 11.41 -9.18 -0.35
CA TYR A 114 10.92 -7.84 -0.60
C TYR A 114 10.85 -7.52 -2.10
N ASP A 115 11.90 -7.82 -2.87
CA ASP A 115 11.94 -7.57 -4.31
C ASP A 115 10.85 -8.35 -5.06
N ILE A 116 10.66 -9.63 -4.73
CA ILE A 116 9.58 -10.47 -5.29
C ILE A 116 8.21 -9.91 -4.90
N SER A 117 8.05 -9.44 -3.65
CA SER A 117 6.80 -8.84 -3.17
C SER A 117 6.47 -7.56 -3.94
N ALA A 118 7.46 -6.70 -4.17
CA ALA A 118 7.28 -5.47 -4.94
C ALA A 118 6.93 -5.77 -6.41
N GLU A 119 7.61 -6.74 -7.04
CA GLU A 119 7.29 -7.17 -8.41
C GLU A 119 5.87 -7.75 -8.51
N TYR A 120 5.44 -8.52 -7.51
CA TYR A 120 4.09 -9.08 -7.47
C TYR A 120 3.03 -7.97 -7.32
N VAL A 121 3.21 -7.06 -6.36
CA VAL A 121 2.21 -6.04 -5.99
C VAL A 121 2.10 -4.96 -7.06
N PHE A 122 3.23 -4.50 -7.59
CA PHE A 122 3.28 -3.35 -8.51
C PHE A 122 3.50 -3.75 -9.99
N GLY A 123 3.72 -5.03 -10.27
CA GLY A 123 3.89 -5.57 -11.63
C GLY A 123 2.87 -6.64 -12.00
N ASP A 124 3.12 -7.29 -13.15
CA ASP A 124 2.31 -8.40 -13.66
C ASP A 124 2.48 -9.64 -12.77
N SER A 125 1.52 -9.82 -11.86
CA SER A 125 1.52 -10.90 -10.86
C SER A 125 1.48 -12.30 -11.49
N LYS A 126 1.03 -12.43 -12.75
CA LYS A 126 0.96 -13.72 -13.46
C LYS A 126 2.34 -14.28 -13.81
N ARG A 127 3.40 -13.44 -13.73
CA ARG A 127 4.79 -13.82 -14.03
C ARG A 127 5.51 -14.45 -12.83
N ILE A 128 4.94 -14.34 -11.63
CA ILE A 128 5.55 -14.84 -10.40
C ILE A 128 5.11 -16.28 -10.15
N ASP A 129 6.06 -17.16 -9.86
CA ASP A 129 5.77 -18.58 -9.62
C ASP A 129 5.01 -18.80 -8.30
N ARG A 130 4.13 -19.81 -8.28
CA ARG A 130 3.30 -20.15 -7.11
C ARG A 130 4.12 -20.46 -5.87
N ARG A 131 5.28 -21.10 -6.01
CA ARG A 131 6.16 -21.40 -4.86
C ARG A 131 6.76 -20.14 -4.25
N GLN A 132 7.03 -19.12 -5.07
CA GLN A 132 7.50 -17.83 -4.59
C GLN A 132 6.40 -17.10 -3.82
N ILE A 133 5.16 -17.16 -4.32
CA ILE A 133 3.98 -16.62 -3.63
C ILE A 133 3.82 -17.27 -2.25
N GLU A 134 3.90 -18.60 -2.16
CA GLU A 134 3.77 -19.32 -0.88
C GLU A 134 4.87 -18.95 0.12
N ALA A 135 6.12 -18.76 -0.35
CA ALA A 135 7.22 -18.30 0.48
C ALA A 135 7.02 -16.87 1.00
N VAL A 136 6.54 -15.96 0.13
CA VAL A 136 6.23 -14.58 0.49
C VAL A 136 5.05 -14.52 1.46
N ASP A 137 3.98 -15.29 1.25
CA ASP A 137 2.84 -15.37 2.16
C ASP A 137 3.27 -15.85 3.55
N LYS A 138 4.12 -16.88 3.62
CA LYS A 138 4.69 -17.34 4.89
C LYS A 138 5.51 -16.25 5.57
N TRP A 139 6.31 -15.52 4.80
CA TRP A 139 7.10 -14.40 5.32
C TRP A 139 6.20 -13.25 5.83
N ILE A 140 5.19 -12.84 5.07
CA ILE A 140 4.21 -11.81 5.47
C ILE A 140 3.54 -12.19 6.80
N LYS A 141 3.06 -13.43 6.92
CA LYS A 141 2.44 -13.95 8.14
C LYS A 141 3.40 -13.95 9.32
N THR A 142 4.64 -14.39 9.09
CA THR A 142 5.66 -14.48 10.15
C THR A 142 6.14 -13.10 10.61
N ALA A 143 6.31 -12.17 9.67
CA ALA A 143 6.71 -10.79 9.95
C ALA A 143 5.57 -9.97 10.57
N GLY A 144 4.32 -10.41 10.43
CA GLY A 144 3.16 -9.70 10.95
C GLY A 144 3.02 -8.31 10.34
N ILE A 145 3.17 -8.20 9.02
CA ILE A 145 3.13 -6.91 8.30
C ILE A 145 1.79 -6.24 8.54
N LYS A 146 1.83 -4.97 8.97
CA LYS A 146 0.65 -4.14 9.21
C LYS A 146 0.71 -2.88 8.37
N ILE A 147 -0.37 -2.57 7.68
CA ILE A 147 -0.57 -1.27 7.04
C ILE A 147 -1.34 -0.39 8.00
N GLN A 148 -0.79 0.79 8.24
CA GLN A 148 -1.49 1.85 8.95
C GLN A 148 -2.42 2.56 7.98
N ILE A 149 -3.63 2.89 8.42
CA ILE A 149 -4.62 3.57 7.61
C ILE A 149 -5.36 4.60 8.46
N PHE A 150 -5.47 5.82 7.96
CA PHE A 150 -6.33 6.83 8.57
C PHE A 150 -7.75 6.67 8.06
N LEU A 151 -8.72 6.64 8.97
CA LEU A 151 -10.14 6.46 8.69
C LEU A 151 -10.91 7.74 9.01
N PHE A 152 -11.53 8.33 7.99
CA PHE A 152 -12.46 9.45 8.12
C PHE A 152 -13.77 9.14 7.41
N LYS A 153 -14.84 9.81 7.80
CA LYS A 153 -16.13 9.70 7.12
C LYS A 153 -16.07 10.48 5.82
N ASN A 154 -15.84 11.78 5.88
CA ASN A 154 -15.56 12.63 4.72
C ASN A 154 -14.32 13.48 4.96
N ILE A 155 -13.65 13.88 3.89
CA ILE A 155 -12.52 14.80 3.95
C ILE A 155 -12.81 16.00 3.04
N HIS A 156 -12.77 17.19 3.61
CA HIS A 156 -12.82 18.45 2.88
C HIS A 156 -11.49 19.18 3.03
N VAL A 157 -10.87 19.52 1.90
CA VAL A 157 -9.62 20.29 1.84
C VAL A 157 -9.93 21.64 1.20
N GLY A 158 -9.94 22.68 2.03
CA GLY A 158 -10.24 24.04 1.60
C GLY A 158 -9.19 24.64 0.67
N LYS A 159 -9.54 25.79 0.07
CA LYS A 159 -8.65 26.51 -0.86
C LYS A 159 -7.26 26.76 -0.27
N GLY A 160 -6.23 26.30 -0.96
CA GLY A 160 -4.82 26.51 -0.57
C GLY A 160 -4.40 25.73 0.67
N ALA A 161 -5.28 24.89 1.21
CA ALA A 161 -4.96 24.04 2.33
C ALA A 161 -4.09 22.84 1.91
N THR A 162 -3.30 22.30 2.83
CA THR A 162 -2.50 21.08 2.57
C THR A 162 -2.76 20.04 3.64
N LEU A 163 -3.26 18.87 3.22
CA LEU A 163 -3.34 17.69 4.06
C LEU A 163 -2.13 16.79 3.79
N ASN A 164 -1.23 16.70 4.75
CA ASN A 164 -0.07 15.81 4.68
C ASN A 164 -0.38 14.49 5.38
N VAL A 165 -0.28 13.38 4.67
CA VAL A 165 -0.59 12.04 5.18
C VAL A 165 0.72 11.26 5.36
N GLN A 166 1.10 10.99 6.60
CA GLN A 166 2.28 10.17 6.93
C GLN A 166 1.90 8.71 7.16
N SER A 167 1.08 8.17 6.28
CA SER A 167 0.63 6.78 6.30
C SER A 167 0.53 6.25 4.88
N ALA A 168 0.67 4.94 4.71
CA ALA A 168 0.60 4.30 3.40
C ALA A 168 -0.83 4.29 2.83
N ALA A 169 -1.85 4.43 3.67
CA ALA A 169 -3.25 4.40 3.25
C ALA A 169 -4.10 5.48 3.92
N LEU A 170 -5.08 5.97 3.17
CA LEU A 170 -6.13 6.88 3.62
C LEU A 170 -7.50 6.34 3.19
N PHE A 171 -8.45 6.28 4.11
CA PHE A 171 -9.84 5.95 3.83
C PHE A 171 -10.75 7.15 4.08
N ALA A 172 -11.64 7.40 3.13
CA ALA A 172 -12.77 8.30 3.28
C ALA A 172 -13.96 7.80 2.48
N HIS A 173 -15.17 8.22 2.82
CA HIS A 173 -16.32 8.03 1.95
C HIS A 173 -16.25 9.03 0.78
N HIS A 174 -16.23 10.33 1.07
CA HIS A 174 -16.05 11.37 0.08
C HIS A 174 -14.83 12.24 0.38
N ILE A 175 -14.05 12.55 -0.66
CA ILE A 175 -12.95 13.51 -0.60
C ILE A 175 -13.26 14.67 -1.52
N THR A 176 -13.29 15.87 -0.98
CA THR A 176 -13.46 17.13 -1.72
C THR A 176 -12.23 18.00 -1.55
N VAL A 177 -11.66 18.47 -2.65
CA VAL A 177 -10.50 19.36 -2.67
C VAL A 177 -10.82 20.63 -3.43
N GLU A 178 -10.73 21.78 -2.77
CA GLU A 178 -11.04 23.08 -3.37
C GLU A 178 -9.80 23.74 -3.98
N LYS A 179 -9.90 24.15 -5.25
CA LYS A 179 -8.96 25.00 -5.99
C LYS A 179 -7.51 24.53 -5.84
N THR A 180 -6.72 25.28 -5.06
CA THR A 180 -5.29 25.06 -4.83
C THR A 180 -5.00 24.15 -3.64
N GLY A 181 -6.04 23.59 -3.01
CA GLY A 181 -5.94 22.61 -1.94
C GLY A 181 -5.24 21.32 -2.42
N ARG A 182 -4.51 20.64 -1.52
CA ARG A 182 -3.71 19.46 -1.87
C ARG A 182 -3.72 18.41 -0.77
N ILE A 183 -3.74 17.15 -1.17
CA ILE A 183 -3.42 16.01 -0.31
C ILE A 183 -2.05 15.48 -0.73
N LYS A 184 -1.13 15.37 0.22
CA LYS A 184 0.25 14.92 -0.02
C LYS A 184 0.56 13.71 0.84
N PHE A 185 0.90 12.60 0.22
CA PHE A 185 1.44 11.45 0.91
C PHE A 185 2.94 11.67 1.15
N LYS A 186 3.35 11.66 2.42
CA LYS A 186 4.75 11.76 2.84
C LYS A 186 5.35 10.39 3.18
N SER A 187 4.52 9.34 3.20
CA SER A 187 4.88 7.99 3.56
C SER A 187 5.26 7.17 2.32
N GLY A 188 6.56 6.92 2.15
CA GLY A 188 7.08 5.94 1.19
C GLY A 188 6.86 6.28 -0.29
N THR A 189 7.19 5.32 -1.15
CA THR A 189 7.05 5.42 -2.62
C THR A 189 5.64 5.13 -3.10
N HIS A 190 4.87 4.38 -2.31
CA HIS A 190 3.54 3.90 -2.70
C HIS A 190 2.53 4.24 -1.60
N SER A 191 1.40 4.79 -2.01
CA SER A 191 0.30 5.13 -1.11
C SER A 191 -1.03 4.89 -1.81
N THR A 192 -2.06 4.56 -1.05
CA THR A 192 -3.40 4.29 -1.58
C THR A 192 -4.46 5.14 -0.91
N VAL A 193 -5.47 5.52 -1.70
CA VAL A 193 -6.64 6.28 -1.24
C VAL A 193 -7.89 5.45 -1.53
N HIS A 194 -8.59 5.09 -0.47
CA HIS A 194 -9.88 4.42 -0.56
C HIS A 194 -11.00 5.45 -0.42
N ALA A 195 -11.48 5.99 -1.54
CA ALA A 195 -12.63 6.93 -1.59
C ALA A 195 -13.76 6.37 -2.46
N ALA A 196 -15.02 6.61 -2.08
CA ALA A 196 -16.17 6.32 -2.96
C ALA A 196 -16.31 7.42 -4.01
N SER A 197 -16.00 8.66 -3.63
CA SER A 197 -15.84 9.76 -4.57
C SER A 197 -14.65 10.65 -4.22
N PHE A 198 -14.01 11.16 -5.26
CA PHE A 198 -12.96 12.18 -5.16
C PHE A 198 -13.34 13.32 -6.11
N LYS A 199 -13.56 14.52 -5.55
CA LYS A 199 -14.01 15.70 -6.31
C LYS A 199 -13.04 16.86 -6.13
N GLY A 200 -12.55 17.38 -7.26
CA GLY A 200 -11.91 18.69 -7.32
C GLY A 200 -12.96 19.77 -7.62
N LEU A 201 -12.93 20.88 -6.87
CA LEU A 201 -13.81 22.04 -7.02
C LEU A 201 -13.06 23.30 -7.46
#